data_AF-A0A1B6ASZ9-F1
#
_entry.id   AF-A0A1B6ASZ9-F1
#
_cell.length_a   1.000
_cell.length_b   1.000
_cell.length_c   1.000
_cell.angle_alpha   90.00
_cell.angle_beta   90.00
_cell.angle_gamma   90.00
#
_symmetry.space_group_name_H-M   'P 1'
#
loop_
_entity.id
_entity.type
_entity.pdbx_description
1 polymer ?
#
loop_
_entity_poly.entity_id
_entity_poly.type
_entity_poly.pdbx_seq_one_letter_code
_entity_poly.pdbx_strand_id
1 'polypeptide(L)' 'MTAYEALAVDLLRRTESSIDAIAGLAVDTGITFTVDDIVQRVEDELPEGYPECTAGAMSRRDVVAEMARDLLSSAGNQE' A
#
# COMPACT_ATOMS: atom_id res chain seq x y z
N MET A 1 17.22 8.07 11.84
CA MET A 1 16.11 7.90 10.88
C MET A 1 16.28 8.95 9.81
N THR A 2 16.57 8.52 8.59
CA THR A 2 16.67 9.38 7.41
C THR A 2 15.26 9.75 6.93
N ALA A 3 15.14 10.83 6.14
CA ALA A 3 13.86 11.24 5.55
C ALA A 3 13.23 10.12 4.68
N TYR A 4 14.07 9.27 4.09
CA TYR A 4 13.64 8.11 3.30
C TYR A 4 13.00 7.01 4.15
N GLU A 5 13.58 6.70 5.32
CA GLU A 5 13.00 5.73 6.25
C GLU A 5 11.65 6.21 6.79
N ALA A 6 11.53 7.52 7.10
CA ALA A 6 10.26 8.10 7.52
C ALA A 6 9.20 8.01 6.42
N LEU A 7 9.59 8.22 5.15
CA LEU A 7 8.71 8.09 3.99
C LEU A 7 8.23 6.64 3.79
N ALA A 8 9.15 5.68 3.88
CA ALA A 8 8.81 4.26 3.72
C ALA A 8 7.85 3.79 4.82
N VAL A 9 8.05 4.23 6.07
CA VAL A 9 7.15 3.91 7.19
C VAL A 9 5.77 4.56 7.02
N ASP A 10 5.71 5.78 6.50
CA ASP A 10 4.43 6.44 6.19
C ASP A 10 3.67 5.71 5.08
N LEU A 11 4.34 5.35 3.99
CA LEU A 11 3.76 4.54 2.92
C LEU A 11 3.27 3.18 3.41
N LEU A 12 4.04 2.52 4.28
CA LEU A 12 3.64 1.24 4.87
C LEU A 12 2.34 1.37 5.67
N ARG A 13 2.26 2.35 6.57
CA ARG A 13 1.04 2.58 7.39
C ARG A 13 -0.18 2.91 6.55
N ARG A 14 0.00 3.71 5.49
CA ARG A 14 -1.08 4.01 4.54
C ARG A 14 -1.53 2.73 3.84
N THR A 15 -0.59 1.91 3.40
CA THR A 15 -0.88 0.63 2.74
C THR A 15 -1.64 -0.32 3.66
N GLU A 16 -1.23 -0.47 4.92
CA GLU A 16 -1.95 -1.26 5.94
C GLU A 16 -3.39 -0.74 6.11
N SER A 17 -3.56 0.56 6.31
CA SER A 17 -4.88 1.18 6.48
C SER A 17 -5.78 1.01 5.25
N SER A 18 -5.22 1.10 4.03
CA SER A 18 -5.98 0.89 2.81
C SER A 18 -6.37 -0.58 2.63
N ILE A 19 -5.51 -1.53 3.02
CA ILE A 19 -5.83 -2.98 3.02
C ILE A 19 -7.00 -3.25 3.97
N ASP A 20 -6.95 -2.75 5.21
CA ASP A 20 -8.03 -2.96 6.18
C ASP A 20 -9.37 -2.38 5.71
N ALA A 21 -9.36 -1.18 5.11
CA ALA A 21 -10.55 -0.57 4.54
C ALA A 21 -11.12 -1.41 3.39
N ILE A 22 -10.25 -1.92 2.51
CA ILE A 22 -10.62 -2.76 1.38
C ILE A 22 -11.12 -4.13 1.86
N ALA A 23 -10.51 -4.72 2.88
CA ALA A 23 -10.96 -5.98 3.48
C ALA A 23 -12.36 -5.84 4.10
N GLY A 24 -12.62 -4.74 4.80
CA GLY A 24 -13.97 -4.42 5.28
C GLY A 24 -14.99 -4.31 4.14
N LEU A 25 -14.65 -3.57 3.08
CA LEU A 25 -15.49 -3.44 1.91
C LEU A 25 -15.71 -4.77 1.18
N ALA A 26 -14.70 -5.64 1.11
CA ALA A 26 -14.82 -6.97 0.49
C ALA A 26 -15.85 -7.83 1.22
N VAL A 27 -15.84 -7.79 2.55
CA VAL A 27 -16.82 -8.51 3.39
C VAL A 27 -18.22 -7.96 3.19
N ASP A 28 -18.38 -6.64 3.18
CA ASP A 28 -19.70 -6.00 3.05
C ASP A 28 -20.31 -6.13 1.65
N THR A 29 -19.47 -6.08 0.61
CA THR A 29 -19.93 -6.04 -0.80
C THR A 29 -19.85 -7.40 -1.50
N GLY A 30 -19.05 -8.34 -0.97
CA GLY A 30 -18.73 -9.60 -1.65
C GLY A 30 -17.82 -9.42 -2.88
N ILE A 31 -17.24 -8.23 -3.08
CA ILE A 31 -16.36 -7.93 -4.21
C ILE A 31 -14.93 -8.32 -3.84
N THR A 32 -14.27 -9.05 -4.73
CA THR A 32 -12.83 -9.31 -4.62
C THR A 32 -12.06 -8.10 -5.11
N PHE A 33 -11.21 -7.56 -4.24
CA PHE A 33 -10.31 -6.46 -4.58
C PHE A 33 -8.93 -6.96 -4.93
N THR A 34 -8.25 -6.22 -5.81
CA THR A 34 -6.91 -6.53 -6.31
C THR A 34 -5.85 -5.66 -5.64
N VAL A 35 -4.58 -6.02 -5.81
CA VAL A 35 -3.45 -5.18 -5.39
C VAL A 35 -3.49 -3.81 -6.07
N ASP A 36 -3.99 -3.71 -7.30
CA ASP A 36 -4.08 -2.42 -8.00
C ASP A 36 -5.10 -1.48 -7.34
N ASP A 37 -6.21 -2.02 -6.81
CA ASP A 37 -7.19 -1.24 -6.04
C ASP A 37 -6.57 -0.67 -4.75
N ILE A 38 -5.73 -1.46 -4.08
CA ILE A 38 -4.97 -1.01 -2.90
C ILE A 38 -4.00 0.11 -3.30
N VAL A 39 -3.23 -0.08 -4.37
CA VAL A 39 -2.28 0.93 -4.87
C VAL A 39 -3.00 2.22 -5.24
N GLN A 40 -4.12 2.12 -5.96
CA GLN A 40 -4.91 3.28 -6.34
C GLN A 40 -5.44 4.02 -5.12
N ARG A 41 -5.98 3.30 -4.14
CA ARG A 41 -6.48 3.90 -2.90
C ARG A 41 -5.37 4.61 -2.12
N VAL A 42 -4.21 3.97 -1.97
CA VAL A 42 -3.05 4.61 -1.34
C VAL A 42 -2.66 5.87 -2.09
N GLU A 43 -2.59 5.82 -3.41
CA GLU A 43 -2.25 6.97 -4.25
C GLU A 43 -3.25 8.13 -4.13
N ASP A 44 -4.55 7.83 -4.03
CA ASP A 44 -5.62 8.82 -3.80
C ASP A 44 -5.53 9.47 -2.40
N GLU A 45 -4.99 8.75 -1.41
CA GLU A 45 -4.80 9.27 -0.05
C GLU A 45 -3.52 10.13 0.09
N LEU A 46 -2.61 10.11 -0.89
CA LEU A 46 -1.38 10.87 -0.84
C LEU A 46 -1.63 12.36 -1.09
N PRO A 47 -1.05 13.25 -0.27
CA PRO A 47 -1.19 14.68 -0.48
C PRO A 47 -0.51 15.13 -1.77
N GLU A 48 -1.02 16.19 -2.39
CA GLU A 48 -0.37 16.82 -3.53
C GLU A 48 1.08 17.23 -3.20
N GLY A 49 2.02 16.89 -4.08
CA GLY A 49 3.45 17.14 -3.86
C GLY A 49 4.14 16.14 -2.95
N TYR A 50 3.51 15.00 -2.62
CA TYR A 50 4.18 13.90 -1.93
C TYR A 50 5.44 13.47 -2.71
N PRO A 51 6.59 13.29 -2.03
CA PRO A 51 7.84 13.05 -2.71
C PRO A 51 7.79 11.75 -3.53
N GLU A 52 8.30 11.83 -4.74
CA GLU A 52 8.44 10.66 -5.60
C GLU A 52 9.46 9.69 -4.98
N CYS A 53 9.15 8.39 -5.03
CA CYS A 53 10.14 7.37 -4.70
C CYS A 53 11.24 7.42 -5.77
N THR A 54 12.37 8.06 -5.47
CA THR A 54 13.50 8.20 -6.40
C THR A 54 14.49 7.04 -6.33
N ALA A 55 14.09 5.90 -5.75
CA ALA A 55 14.93 4.71 -5.66
C ALA A 55 14.99 3.96 -7.02
N GLY A 56 15.72 4.51 -7.98
CA GLY A 56 16.03 3.85 -9.25
C GLY A 56 14.85 3.79 -10.24
N ALA A 57 14.59 2.60 -10.80
CA ALA A 57 13.58 2.38 -11.85
C ALA A 57 12.18 2.03 -11.30
N MET A 58 12.03 1.87 -9.98
CA MET A 58 10.75 1.59 -9.35
C MET A 58 10.00 2.88 -9.06
N SER A 59 8.77 2.95 -9.55
CA SER A 59 7.86 4.05 -9.25
C SER A 59 7.31 3.87 -7.83
N ARG A 60 6.79 4.95 -7.24
CA ARG A 60 6.07 4.88 -5.95
C ARG A 60 4.97 3.80 -5.95
N ARG A 61 4.22 3.69 -7.05
CA ARG A 61 3.21 2.63 -7.25
C ARG A 61 3.79 1.23 -7.18
N ASP A 62 4.97 1.00 -7.76
CA ASP A 62 5.64 -0.31 -7.70
C ASP A 62 6.03 -0.66 -6.26
N VAL A 63 6.53 0.33 -5.51
CA VAL A 63 6.87 0.15 -4.10
C VAL A 63 5.63 -0.18 -3.27
N VAL A 64 4.52 0.55 -3.45
CA VAL A 64 3.25 0.27 -2.76
C VAL A 64 2.70 -1.11 -3.15
N ALA A 65 2.80 -1.51 -4.42
CA ALA A 65 2.36 -2.82 -4.88
C ALA A 65 3.17 -3.96 -4.24
N GLU A 66 4.48 -3.81 -4.11
CA GLU A 66 5.35 -4.77 -3.42
C GLU A 66 5.00 -4.86 -1.92
N MET A 67 4.81 -3.72 -1.24
CA MET A 67 4.39 -3.70 0.17
C MET A 67 3.03 -4.39 0.38
N ALA A 68 2.05 -4.09 -0.48
CA ALA A 68 0.73 -4.71 -0.41
C ALA A 68 0.81 -6.24 -0.62
N ARG A 69 1.63 -6.70 -1.58
CA ARG A 69 1.87 -8.14 -1.78
C ARG A 69 2.53 -8.79 -0.59
N ASP A 70 3.53 -8.14 0.01
CA ASP A 70 4.24 -8.66 1.19
C ASP A 70 3.29 -8.80 2.39
N LEU A 71 2.47 -7.77 2.66
CA LEU A 71 1.48 -7.78 3.73
C LEU A 71 0.40 -8.86 3.52
N LEU A 72 -0.13 -8.97 2.29
CA LEU A 72 -1.13 -9.99 1.96
C LEU A 72 -0.53 -11.41 1.99
N SER A 73 0.73 -11.57 1.57
CA SER A 73 1.46 -12.84 1.64
C SER A 73 1.77 -13.22 3.10
N SER A 74 2.14 -12.26 3.94
CA SER A 74 2.38 -12.46 5.37
C SER A 74 1.08 -12.84 6.10
N ALA A 75 -0.03 -12.19 5.78
CA ALA A 75 -1.36 -12.54 6.28
C ALA A 75 -1.82 -13.94 5.82
N GLY A 76 -1.39 -14.39 4.64
CA GLY A 76 -1.66 -15.73 4.10
C GLY A 76 -0.78 -16.85 4.68
N ASN A 77 0.34 -16.52 5.33
CA ASN A 77 1.32 -17.48 5.87
C ASN A 77 1.28 -17.54 7.42
N GLN A 78 0.08 -17.50 8.02
CA GLN A 78 -0.09 -17.98 9.40
C GLN A 78 -0.48 -19.45 9.38
N GLU A 79 0.54 -20.32 9.22
CA GLU A 79 0.48 -21.74 9.60
C GLU A 79 0.93 -21.94 11.05
#